data_AF-A0A8C6ZY23-F1
#
_entry.id   AF-A0A8C6ZY23-F1
#
_cell.length_a   1.000
_cell.length_b   1.000
_cell.length_c   1.000
_cell.angle_alpha   90.00
_cell.angle_beta   90.00
_cell.angle_gamma   90.00
#
_symmetry.space_group_name_H-M   'P 1'
#
loop_
_entity.id
_entity.type
_entity.pdbx_description
1 polymer ?
#
loop_
_entity_poly.entity_id
_entity_poly.type
_entity_poly.pdbx_seq_one_letter_code
_entity_poly.pdbx_strand_id
1 'polypeptide(L)'
;LVEQAQVLRKFQYQLACRPLAPSTHKDEAHLSSPQAAEEVWARVIVNRRQLDHMDTWTARFRSWINDTILVPLVQEIESVSTQLRRMGYPEMQIGEASISSLKQAALVKAAAIPTLNTIVQYLDFTPNQEYLVERIKELSEGGCMSSFRWNRGGDFKGRKWDADLPTDCAILMHIFCTYLDSRLPPSPKYPNGKTFTSQYFIRTTDKPDMTNENLFCIYQSNINPPHYELIYHGHVYNLPQGRNNMFHTLLMFLYIIKTKESGMLGRVNLGVSGVNVLWIFGE
;
A
#
# COMPACT_ATOMS: atom_id res chain seq x y z
N LEU A 1 -3.35 28.48 -76.29
CA LEU A 1 -3.85 27.13 -76.62
C LEU A 1 -2.80 26.17 -76.07
N VAL A 2 -2.95 25.66 -74.83
CA VAL A 2 -3.75 24.45 -74.50
C VAL A 2 -3.10 23.28 -75.27
N GLU A 3 -2.49 22.23 -74.70
CA GLU A 3 -2.69 21.58 -73.41
C GLU A 3 -1.57 20.54 -73.14
N GLN A 4 -1.33 20.31 -71.84
CA GLN A 4 -1.14 19.04 -71.14
C GLN A 4 -0.52 17.82 -71.86
N ALA A 5 0.57 17.31 -71.27
CA ALA A 5 0.53 16.01 -70.55
C ALA A 5 1.90 15.73 -69.90
N GLN A 6 2.01 15.84 -68.59
CA GLN A 6 3.04 15.12 -67.82
C GLN A 6 2.59 14.88 -66.37
N VAL A 7 2.02 13.69 -66.20
CA VAL A 7 2.16 12.77 -65.05
C VAL A 7 2.21 13.38 -63.65
N LEU A 8 1.07 13.33 -62.97
CA LEU A 8 0.95 13.47 -61.51
C LEU A 8 1.62 12.29 -60.80
N ARG A 9 2.82 12.48 -60.24
CA ARG A 9 3.30 11.66 -59.12
C ARG A 9 2.80 12.28 -57.82
N LYS A 10 1.96 11.53 -57.11
CA LYS A 10 1.45 11.84 -55.77
C LYS A 10 2.62 12.04 -54.80
N PHE A 11 2.82 13.27 -54.31
CA PHE A 11 3.59 13.50 -53.09
C PHE A 11 2.69 13.20 -51.90
N GLN A 12 2.93 12.07 -51.26
CA GLN A 12 2.27 11.71 -50.01
C GLN A 12 3.01 12.43 -48.88
N TYR A 13 2.37 13.44 -48.28
CA TYR A 13 2.92 14.14 -47.11
C TYR A 13 3.04 13.16 -45.93
N GLN A 14 4.25 12.92 -45.45
CA GLN A 14 4.51 12.25 -44.17
C GLN A 14 4.51 13.28 -43.05
N LEU A 15 3.66 13.07 -42.04
CA LEU A 15 3.71 13.81 -40.78
C LEU A 15 5.00 13.42 -40.02
N ALA A 16 5.75 14.42 -39.58
CA ALA A 16 6.97 14.21 -38.81
C ALA A 16 6.67 13.48 -37.49
N CYS A 17 7.35 12.35 -37.25
CA CYS A 17 7.32 11.67 -35.96
C CYS A 17 7.89 12.60 -34.88
N ARG A 18 7.11 12.88 -33.83
CA ARG A 18 7.64 13.47 -32.60
C ARG A 18 8.66 12.49 -32.00
N PRO A 19 9.83 12.96 -31.53
CA PRO A 19 10.75 12.08 -30.82
C PRO A 19 10.08 11.63 -29.53
N LEU A 20 9.91 10.31 -29.35
CA LEU A 20 9.65 9.78 -28.01
C LEU A 20 10.90 10.07 -27.17
N ALA A 21 10.74 10.86 -26.12
CA ALA A 21 11.71 10.88 -25.04
C ALA A 21 11.82 9.46 -24.47
N PRO A 22 13.04 8.96 -24.20
CA PRO A 22 13.20 7.61 -23.68
C PRO A 22 12.71 7.55 -22.24
N SER A 23 11.52 7.01 -21.99
CA SER A 23 11.12 6.59 -20.66
C SER A 23 11.84 5.28 -20.32
N THR A 24 13.04 5.38 -19.79
CA THR A 24 13.75 4.25 -19.19
C THR A 24 13.06 3.88 -17.87
N HIS A 25 12.14 2.93 -17.92
CA HIS A 25 11.89 1.91 -16.88
C HIS A 25 10.97 0.84 -17.46
N LYS A 26 11.57 -0.15 -18.13
CA LYS A 26 10.92 -1.43 -18.36
C LYS A 26 10.94 -2.19 -17.03
N ASP A 27 9.95 -1.97 -16.18
CA ASP A 27 9.61 -2.98 -15.18
C ASP A 27 9.05 -4.15 -15.99
N GLU A 28 9.79 -5.27 -16.03
CA GLU A 28 9.34 -6.49 -16.70
C GLU A 28 8.06 -6.97 -16.03
N ALA A 29 6.93 -6.60 -16.63
CA ALA A 29 5.66 -7.24 -16.38
C ALA A 29 5.80 -8.68 -16.84
N HIS A 30 5.90 -9.63 -15.89
CA HIS A 30 5.21 -10.89 -16.10
C HIS A 30 3.73 -10.51 -16.25
N LEU A 31 3.32 -10.32 -17.51
CA LEU A 31 1.98 -9.97 -17.93
C LEU A 31 1.06 -11.11 -17.55
N SER A 32 0.59 -11.10 -16.32
CA SER A 32 -0.63 -11.78 -15.98
C SER A 32 -1.74 -11.21 -16.86
N SER A 33 -2.51 -12.09 -17.50
CA SER A 33 -3.60 -11.66 -18.38
C SER A 33 -4.61 -10.81 -17.58
N PRO A 34 -4.98 -9.60 -18.03
CA PRO A 34 -6.06 -8.81 -17.42
C PRO A 34 -7.33 -9.64 -17.19
N GLN A 35 -7.59 -10.60 -18.07
CA GLN A 35 -8.71 -11.53 -17.97
C GLN A 35 -8.65 -12.39 -16.69
N ALA A 36 -7.46 -12.82 -16.26
CA ALA A 36 -7.32 -13.61 -15.04
C ALA A 36 -7.68 -12.81 -13.79
N ALA A 37 -7.33 -11.51 -13.74
CA ALA A 37 -7.74 -10.64 -12.65
C ALA A 37 -9.27 -10.42 -12.65
N GLU A 38 -9.86 -10.19 -13.82
CA GLU A 38 -11.31 -10.03 -13.98
C GLU A 38 -12.08 -11.28 -13.54
N GLU A 39 -11.59 -12.48 -13.88
CA GLU A 39 -12.21 -13.75 -13.47
C GLU A 39 -12.25 -13.91 -11.94
N VAL A 40 -11.19 -13.50 -11.24
CA VAL A 40 -11.13 -13.56 -9.78
C VAL A 40 -12.08 -12.53 -9.17
N TRP A 41 -12.06 -11.28 -9.67
CA TRP A 41 -12.97 -10.24 -9.21
C TRP A 41 -14.45 -10.56 -9.48
N ALA A 42 -14.76 -11.20 -10.60
CA ALA A 42 -16.11 -11.59 -10.97
C ALA A 42 -16.76 -12.59 -10.00
N ARG A 43 -15.97 -13.27 -9.15
CA ARG A 43 -16.46 -14.15 -8.09
C ARG A 43 -16.93 -13.38 -6.85
N VAL A 44 -16.52 -12.12 -6.69
CA VAL A 44 -16.79 -11.30 -5.50
C VAL A 44 -17.75 -10.15 -5.82
N ILE A 45 -17.59 -9.52 -6.97
CA ILE A 45 -18.39 -8.36 -7.37
C ILE A 45 -19.84 -8.74 -7.65
N VAL A 46 -20.77 -7.91 -7.17
CA VAL A 46 -22.22 -8.08 -7.35
C VAL A 46 -22.65 -7.77 -8.78
N ASN A 47 -22.10 -6.71 -9.38
CA ASN A 47 -22.41 -6.30 -10.75
C ASN A 47 -21.13 -6.13 -11.57
N ARG A 48 -20.96 -6.92 -12.63
CA ARG A 48 -19.76 -6.91 -13.49
C ARG A 48 -19.41 -5.52 -14.04
N ARG A 49 -20.37 -4.63 -14.24
CA ARG A 49 -20.10 -3.23 -14.67
C ARG A 49 -19.24 -2.45 -13.67
N GLN A 50 -19.19 -2.87 -12.41
CA GLN A 50 -18.32 -2.24 -11.42
C GLN A 50 -16.83 -2.47 -11.70
N LEU A 51 -16.48 -3.50 -12.50
CA LEU A 51 -15.10 -3.71 -12.94
C LEU A 51 -14.57 -2.54 -13.78
N ASP A 52 -15.44 -1.83 -14.48
CA ASP A 52 -15.10 -0.64 -15.27
C ASP A 52 -14.52 0.50 -14.39
N HIS A 53 -14.73 0.43 -13.07
CA HIS A 53 -14.25 1.41 -12.11
C HIS A 53 -12.96 1.00 -11.39
N MET A 54 -12.36 -0.15 -11.72
CA MET A 54 -11.22 -0.70 -10.97
C MET A 54 -10.01 0.24 -10.90
N ASP A 55 -9.68 0.91 -12.02
CA ASP A 55 -8.59 1.88 -12.07
C ASP A 55 -8.88 3.10 -11.20
N THR A 56 -10.14 3.56 -11.19
CA THR A 56 -10.58 4.68 -10.37
C THR A 56 -10.55 4.32 -8.88
N TRP A 57 -11.01 3.12 -8.52
CA TRP A 57 -10.95 2.62 -7.15
C TRP A 57 -9.50 2.48 -6.67
N THR A 58 -8.61 1.96 -7.51
CA THR A 58 -7.18 1.86 -7.23
C THR A 58 -6.56 3.24 -7.01
N ALA A 59 -6.84 4.21 -7.90
CA ALA A 59 -6.33 5.57 -7.75
C ALA A 59 -6.84 6.26 -6.48
N ARG A 60 -8.13 6.14 -6.16
CA ARG A 60 -8.72 6.67 -4.92
C ARG A 60 -8.16 6.01 -3.68
N PHE A 61 -7.95 4.69 -3.71
CA PHE A 61 -7.37 3.98 -2.57
C PHE A 61 -5.92 4.39 -2.32
N ARG A 62 -5.13 4.56 -3.39
CA ARG A 62 -3.76 5.09 -3.29
C ARG A 62 -3.75 6.51 -2.71
N SER A 63 -4.65 7.37 -3.16
CA SER A 63 -4.80 8.73 -2.63
C SER A 63 -5.21 8.69 -1.15
N TRP A 64 -6.16 7.82 -0.79
CA TRP A 64 -6.58 7.64 0.61
C TRP A 64 -5.43 7.18 1.51
N ILE A 65 -4.62 6.20 1.12
CA ILE A 65 -3.43 5.79 1.88
C ILE A 65 -2.47 6.97 2.05
N ASN A 66 -2.24 7.73 0.98
CA ASN A 66 -1.33 8.87 0.98
C ASN A 66 -1.81 9.98 1.93
N ASP A 67 -3.01 10.49 1.71
CA ASP A 67 -3.57 11.63 2.43
C ASP A 67 -3.94 11.30 3.89
N THR A 68 -4.41 10.07 4.14
CA THR A 68 -4.91 9.68 5.47
C THR A 68 -3.82 9.12 6.37
N ILE A 69 -2.79 8.50 5.79
CA ILE A 69 -1.78 7.77 6.57
C ILE A 69 -0.38 8.32 6.33
N LEU A 70 0.13 8.30 5.10
CA LEU A 70 1.54 8.62 4.82
C LEU A 70 1.88 10.08 5.12
N VAL A 71 1.09 11.02 4.61
CA VAL A 71 1.34 12.47 4.81
C VAL A 71 1.27 12.83 6.30
N PRO A 72 0.21 12.47 7.06
CA PRO A 72 0.17 12.70 8.50
C PRO A 72 1.31 12.02 9.25
N LEU A 73 1.70 10.79 8.88
CA LEU A 73 2.81 10.08 9.51
C LEU A 73 4.14 10.82 9.33
N VAL A 74 4.43 11.30 8.12
CA VAL A 74 5.65 12.08 7.85
C VAL A 74 5.68 13.37 8.65
N GLN A 75 4.56 14.11 8.71
CA GLN A 75 4.44 15.32 9.52
C GLN A 75 4.66 15.05 11.01
N GLU A 76 4.10 13.94 11.52
CA GLU A 76 4.25 13.56 12.92
C GLU A 76 5.69 13.12 13.24
N ILE A 77 6.36 12.42 12.33
CA ILE A 77 7.79 12.09 12.42
C ILE A 77 8.64 13.36 12.56
N GLU A 78 8.38 14.38 11.75
CA GLU A 78 9.12 15.66 11.77
C GLU A 78 8.83 16.47 13.04
N SER A 79 7.56 16.50 13.45
CA SER A 79 7.12 17.14 14.70
C SER A 79 7.83 16.53 15.91
N VAL A 80 7.77 15.20 16.06
CA VAL A 80 8.40 14.50 17.19
C VAL A 80 9.92 14.62 17.15
N SER A 81 10.55 14.56 15.96
CA SER A 81 12.00 14.79 15.82
C SER A 81 12.41 16.19 16.27
N THR A 82 11.56 17.20 16.03
CA THR A 82 11.78 18.57 16.50
C THR A 82 11.63 18.69 18.01
N GLN A 83 10.63 18.02 18.58
CA GLN A 83 10.41 17.99 20.03
C GLN A 83 11.59 17.32 20.78
N LEU A 84 12.06 16.17 20.30
CA LEU A 84 13.21 15.46 20.88
C LEU A 84 14.47 16.33 20.89
N ARG A 85 14.74 17.05 19.80
CA ARG A 85 15.86 18.01 19.73
C ARG A 85 15.72 19.16 20.74
N ARG A 86 14.53 19.76 20.86
CA ARG A 86 14.26 20.83 21.83
C ARG A 86 14.40 20.38 23.28
N MET A 87 14.11 19.12 23.56
CA MET A 87 14.26 18.51 24.89
C MET A 87 15.71 18.09 25.19
N GLY A 88 16.66 18.32 24.27
CA GLY A 88 18.08 18.00 24.48
C GLY A 88 18.46 16.55 24.20
N TYR A 89 17.69 15.83 23.36
CA TYR A 89 17.97 14.46 22.92
C TYR A 89 18.23 14.37 21.40
N PRO A 90 19.25 15.07 20.86
CA PRO A 90 19.54 15.05 19.43
C PRO A 90 19.91 13.65 18.90
N GLU A 91 20.47 12.78 19.74
CA GLU A 91 20.86 11.41 19.40
C GLU A 91 19.67 10.46 19.17
N MET A 92 18.46 10.87 19.58
CA MET A 92 17.21 10.11 19.39
C MET A 92 16.47 10.52 18.11
N GLN A 93 17.21 11.00 17.09
CA GLN A 93 16.61 11.42 15.83
C GLN A 93 15.93 10.24 15.12
N ILE A 94 14.66 10.42 14.74
CA ILE A 94 13.89 9.40 14.03
C ILE A 94 14.52 9.19 12.64
N GLY A 95 14.75 7.92 12.30
CA GLY A 95 15.48 7.51 11.11
C GLY A 95 16.92 7.10 11.43
N GLU A 96 17.60 7.79 12.35
CA GLU A 96 18.99 7.47 12.72
C GLU A 96 19.06 6.57 13.96
N ALA A 97 18.21 6.82 14.96
CA ALA A 97 18.14 6.01 16.15
C ALA A 97 17.59 4.61 15.86
N SER A 98 18.13 3.59 16.53
CA SER A 98 17.64 2.22 16.41
C SER A 98 16.17 2.11 16.86
N ILE A 99 15.42 1.18 16.27
CA ILE A 99 14.03 0.92 16.66
C ILE A 99 13.90 0.56 18.15
N SER A 100 14.88 -0.15 18.72
CA SER A 100 14.91 -0.49 20.15
C SER A 100 15.06 0.75 21.03
N SER A 101 15.92 1.69 20.62
CA SER A 101 16.10 2.98 21.32
C SER A 101 14.82 3.81 21.27
N LEU A 102 14.15 3.85 20.11
CA LEU A 102 12.88 4.57 19.94
C LEU A 102 11.75 3.95 20.77
N LYS A 103 11.66 2.61 20.85
CA LYS A 103 10.72 1.90 21.75
C LYS A 103 10.95 2.29 23.21
N GLN A 104 12.21 2.31 23.65
CA GLN A 104 12.52 2.71 25.03
C GLN A 104 12.21 4.18 25.28
N ALA A 105 12.50 5.06 24.32
CA ALA A 105 12.14 6.47 24.40
C ALA A 105 10.61 6.66 24.47
N ALA A 106 9.84 5.90 23.70
CA ALA A 106 8.37 5.93 23.73
C ALA A 106 7.80 5.59 25.11
N LEU A 107 8.39 4.63 25.81
CA LEU A 107 7.99 4.25 27.17
C LEU A 107 8.34 5.34 28.18
N VAL A 108 9.61 5.80 28.18
CA VAL A 108 10.11 6.76 29.18
C VAL A 108 9.50 8.16 28.98
N LYS A 109 9.22 8.53 27.73
CA LYS A 109 8.75 9.87 27.36
C LYS A 109 7.25 9.90 27.04
N ALA A 110 6.49 8.85 27.36
CA ALA A 110 5.06 8.75 27.02
C ALA A 110 4.22 9.95 27.48
N ALA A 111 4.53 10.54 28.64
CA ALA A 111 3.83 11.72 29.15
C ALA A 111 4.17 13.01 28.38
N ALA A 112 5.40 13.13 27.87
CA ALA A 112 5.87 14.33 27.18
C ALA A 112 5.62 14.28 25.67
N ILE A 113 5.72 13.09 25.06
CA ILE A 113 5.55 12.86 23.63
C ILE A 113 4.69 11.60 23.42
N PRO A 114 3.37 11.68 23.68
CA PRO A 114 2.49 10.50 23.62
C PRO A 114 2.43 9.87 22.22
N THR A 115 2.56 10.68 21.17
CA THR A 115 2.51 10.22 19.77
C THR A 115 3.76 9.46 19.32
N LEU A 116 4.86 9.50 20.09
CA LEU A 116 6.07 8.73 19.78
C LEU A 116 5.79 7.22 19.75
N ASN A 117 4.95 6.71 20.67
CA ASN A 117 4.57 5.30 20.64
C ASN A 117 3.83 4.93 19.35
N THR A 118 2.97 5.81 18.84
CA THR A 118 2.26 5.62 17.58
C THR A 118 3.23 5.56 16.41
N ILE A 119 4.18 6.49 16.30
CA ILE A 119 5.22 6.47 15.26
C ILE A 119 6.01 5.17 15.33
N VAL A 120 6.42 4.76 16.54
CA VAL A 120 7.20 3.53 16.74
C VAL A 120 6.49 2.29 16.19
N GLN A 121 5.16 2.20 16.28
CA GLN A 121 4.44 1.08 15.66
C GLN A 121 4.61 1.03 14.14
N TYR A 122 4.60 2.19 13.47
CA TYR A 122 4.85 2.27 12.02
C TYR A 122 6.30 1.95 11.66
N LEU A 123 7.26 2.32 12.52
CA LEU A 123 8.68 2.10 12.28
C LEU A 123 9.19 0.72 12.68
N ASP A 124 8.40 -0.04 13.46
CA ASP A 124 8.73 -1.40 13.92
C ASP A 124 8.55 -2.45 12.82
N PHE A 125 9.32 -2.30 11.75
CA PHE A 125 9.26 -3.15 10.56
C PHE A 125 10.63 -3.64 10.09
N THR A 126 11.63 -2.76 10.06
CA THR A 126 13.02 -3.11 9.69
C THR A 126 14.02 -2.44 10.63
N PRO A 127 15.17 -3.08 10.94
CA PRO A 127 16.24 -2.41 11.66
C PRO A 127 16.87 -1.25 10.88
N ASN A 128 16.74 -1.22 9.56
CA ASN A 128 17.27 -0.13 8.72
C ASN A 128 16.30 1.08 8.74
N GLN A 129 16.34 1.82 9.85
CA GLN A 129 15.43 2.93 10.13
C GLN A 129 15.61 4.09 9.15
N GLU A 130 16.85 4.37 8.73
CA GLU A 130 17.13 5.48 7.82
C GLU A 130 16.45 5.24 6.47
N TYR A 131 16.64 4.03 5.93
CA TYR A 131 15.97 3.60 4.70
C TYR A 131 14.45 3.66 4.83
N LEU A 132 13.89 3.13 5.92
CA LEU A 132 12.44 3.09 6.10
C LEU A 132 11.84 4.50 6.14
N VAL A 133 12.44 5.40 6.92
CA VAL A 133 11.95 6.77 7.06
C VAL A 133 12.09 7.55 5.76
N GLU A 134 13.22 7.42 5.05
CA GLU A 134 13.39 8.04 3.73
C GLU A 134 12.36 7.50 2.74
N ARG A 135 12.14 6.18 2.72
CA ARG A 135 11.18 5.58 1.80
C ARG A 135 9.73 5.97 2.09
N ILE A 136 9.35 6.10 3.36
CA ILE A 136 8.02 6.60 3.75
C ILE A 136 7.82 8.04 3.24
N LYS A 137 8.84 8.89 3.31
CA LYS A 137 8.80 10.25 2.77
C LYS A 137 8.65 10.25 1.25
N GLU A 138 9.47 9.48 0.54
CA GLU A 138 9.38 9.38 -0.93
C GLU A 138 8.04 8.82 -1.42
N LEU A 139 7.41 7.93 -0.64
CA LEU A 139 6.07 7.39 -0.93
C LEU A 139 4.95 8.39 -0.59
N SER A 140 5.17 9.30 0.36
CA SER A 140 4.19 10.34 0.71
C SER A 140 4.14 11.47 -0.34
N GLU A 141 5.17 11.61 -1.17
CA GLU A 141 5.23 12.62 -2.23
C GLU A 141 4.27 12.35 -3.40
N GLY A 142 3.78 13.43 -4.03
CA GLY A 142 3.03 13.37 -5.28
C GLY A 142 1.58 12.87 -5.19
N GLY A 143 1.00 12.77 -3.99
CA GLY A 143 -0.45 12.54 -3.75
C GLY A 143 -0.99 11.14 -4.08
N CYS A 144 -0.29 10.35 -4.88
CA CYS A 144 -0.74 9.02 -5.30
C CYS A 144 0.42 8.00 -5.37
N MET A 145 1.45 8.18 -4.55
CA MET A 145 2.63 7.31 -4.45
C MET A 145 3.28 7.06 -5.84
N SER A 146 3.55 8.11 -6.62
CA SER A 146 4.07 8.00 -7.99
C SER A 146 5.39 7.23 -8.07
N SER A 147 6.21 7.33 -7.02
CA SER A 147 7.50 6.65 -6.84
C SER A 147 7.38 5.15 -6.50
N PHE A 148 6.16 4.63 -6.27
CA PHE A 148 5.91 3.25 -5.84
C PHE A 148 6.45 2.21 -6.83
N ARG A 149 7.10 1.17 -6.29
CA ARG A 149 7.63 -0.02 -6.96
C ARG A 149 7.22 -1.25 -6.17
N TRP A 150 6.47 -2.16 -6.79
CA TRP A 150 5.80 -3.24 -6.05
C TRP A 150 6.72 -4.37 -5.59
N ASN A 151 7.76 -4.70 -6.38
CA ASN A 151 8.67 -5.83 -6.13
C ASN A 151 10.06 -5.43 -5.64
N ARG A 152 10.28 -4.14 -5.42
CA ARG A 152 11.52 -3.59 -4.89
C ARG A 152 11.20 -2.35 -4.06
N GLY A 153 12.21 -1.65 -3.58
CA GLY A 153 12.06 -0.33 -3.00
C GLY A 153 12.87 0.73 -3.74
N GLY A 154 13.28 1.76 -3.00
CA GLY A 154 14.10 2.86 -3.50
C GLY A 154 15.60 2.53 -3.44
N ASP A 155 16.38 3.14 -4.33
CA ASP A 155 17.83 3.21 -4.14
C ASP A 155 18.11 4.12 -2.95
N PHE A 156 19.13 3.81 -2.14
CA PHE A 156 19.37 4.52 -0.88
C PHE A 156 20.86 4.77 -0.65
N LYS A 157 21.23 6.02 -0.35
CA LYS A 157 22.63 6.45 -0.13
C LYS A 157 23.60 5.98 -1.22
N GLY A 158 23.17 6.02 -2.48
CA GLY A 158 23.97 5.59 -3.63
C GLY A 158 24.07 4.08 -3.83
N ARG A 159 23.49 3.27 -2.93
CA ARG A 159 23.35 1.82 -3.09
C ARG A 159 22.07 1.51 -3.85
N LYS A 160 22.17 0.63 -4.86
CA LYS A 160 21.00 0.06 -5.52
C LYS A 160 20.20 -0.78 -4.55
N TRP A 161 18.88 -0.72 -4.64
CA TRP A 161 18.02 -1.58 -3.84
C TRP A 161 18.39 -3.06 -4.05
N ASP A 162 18.45 -3.82 -2.96
CA ASP A 162 18.46 -5.28 -3.00
C ASP A 162 17.58 -5.86 -1.88
N ALA A 163 17.50 -7.19 -1.82
CA ALA A 163 16.53 -7.91 -1.00
C ALA A 163 16.77 -7.83 0.52
N ASP A 164 17.87 -7.20 0.98
CA ASP A 164 18.07 -6.89 2.40
C ASP A 164 17.20 -5.72 2.90
N LEU A 165 16.68 -4.91 1.98
CA LEU A 165 15.77 -3.81 2.24
C LEU A 165 14.32 -4.20 1.91
N PRO A 166 13.34 -3.69 2.66
CA PRO A 166 11.94 -3.97 2.34
C PRO A 166 11.51 -3.35 1.00
N THR A 167 10.59 -4.04 0.33
CA THR A 167 9.87 -3.54 -0.84
C THR A 167 8.78 -2.54 -0.45
N ASP A 168 8.31 -1.73 -1.39
CA ASP A 168 7.23 -0.78 -1.08
C ASP A 168 5.92 -1.49 -0.76
N CYS A 169 5.61 -2.62 -1.41
CA CYS A 169 4.46 -3.43 -1.05
C CYS A 169 4.50 -3.84 0.43
N ALA A 170 5.66 -4.28 0.91
CA ALA A 170 5.81 -4.71 2.28
C ALA A 170 5.70 -3.54 3.27
N ILE A 171 6.28 -2.37 2.93
CA ILE A 171 6.14 -1.13 3.71
C ILE A 171 4.68 -0.69 3.77
N LEU A 172 3.99 -0.59 2.62
CA LEU A 172 2.60 -0.14 2.56
C LEU A 172 1.64 -1.10 3.25
N MET A 173 1.85 -2.42 3.12
CA MET A 173 1.04 -3.40 3.84
C MET A 173 1.23 -3.25 5.36
N HIS A 174 2.46 -3.08 5.84
CA HIS A 174 2.73 -2.81 7.26
C HIS A 174 2.05 -1.51 7.74
N ILE A 175 2.15 -0.43 6.96
CA ILE A 175 1.51 0.85 7.27
C ILE A 175 -0.01 0.73 7.31
N PHE A 176 -0.63 0.04 6.35
CA PHE A 176 -2.07 -0.17 6.33
C PHE A 176 -2.54 -0.99 7.55
N CYS A 177 -1.85 -2.09 7.85
CA CYS A 177 -2.14 -2.92 9.02
C CYS A 177 -2.01 -2.13 10.33
N THR A 178 -0.91 -1.38 10.49
CA THR A 178 -0.65 -0.54 11.67
C THR A 178 -1.71 0.55 11.84
N TYR A 179 -2.15 1.14 10.73
CA TYR A 179 -3.24 2.11 10.77
C TYR A 179 -4.53 1.48 11.27
N LEU A 180 -4.95 0.35 10.70
CA LEU A 180 -6.18 -0.33 11.14
C LEU A 180 -6.08 -0.88 12.57
N ASP A 181 -4.91 -1.34 13.01
CA ASP A 181 -4.65 -1.71 14.41
C ASP A 181 -5.02 -0.55 15.36
N SER A 182 -4.66 0.69 15.00
CA SER A 182 -4.97 1.88 15.79
C SER A 182 -6.44 2.33 15.72
N ARG A 183 -7.20 1.85 14.73
CA ARG A 183 -8.62 2.19 14.54
C ARG A 183 -9.57 1.16 15.13
N LEU A 184 -9.10 -0.06 15.38
CA LEU A 184 -9.90 -1.11 16.02
C LEU A 184 -9.87 -1.01 17.55
N PRO A 185 -10.94 -1.41 18.25
CA PRO A 185 -10.95 -1.42 19.71
C PRO A 185 -9.89 -2.36 20.26
N PRO A 186 -9.24 -2.02 21.38
CA PRO A 186 -8.31 -2.92 22.05
C PRO A 186 -8.97 -4.27 22.38
N SER A 187 -8.25 -5.35 22.13
CA SER A 187 -8.71 -6.71 22.43
C SER A 187 -7.81 -7.33 23.50
N PRO A 188 -8.37 -7.92 24.57
CA PRO A 188 -7.57 -8.69 25.54
C PRO A 188 -6.80 -9.86 24.92
N LYS A 189 -7.24 -10.36 23.74
CA LYS A 189 -6.53 -11.42 23.00
C LYS A 189 -5.25 -10.90 22.33
N TYR A 190 -5.15 -9.60 22.07
CA TYR A 190 -4.05 -8.96 21.35
C TYR A 190 -3.50 -7.79 22.19
N PRO A 191 -2.82 -8.08 23.32
CA PRO A 191 -2.38 -7.05 24.26
C PRO A 191 -1.30 -6.12 23.69
N ASN A 192 -0.66 -6.51 22.59
CA ASN A 192 0.28 -5.68 21.83
C ASN A 192 -0.40 -4.61 20.96
N GLY A 193 -1.74 -4.50 20.98
CA GLY A 193 -2.51 -3.55 20.20
C GLY A 193 -2.66 -3.92 18.71
N LYS A 194 -2.13 -5.07 18.28
CA LYS A 194 -2.14 -5.50 16.87
C LYS A 194 -3.44 -6.22 16.48
N THR A 195 -4.57 -5.62 16.82
CA THR A 195 -5.91 -6.23 16.71
C THR A 195 -6.29 -6.59 15.27
N PHE A 196 -6.05 -5.70 14.30
CA PHE A 196 -6.27 -5.98 12.89
C PHE A 196 -5.28 -7.00 12.39
N THR A 197 -3.98 -6.74 12.58
CA THR A 197 -2.90 -7.57 12.05
C THR A 197 -3.04 -9.02 12.51
N SER A 198 -3.31 -9.25 13.80
CA SER A 198 -3.43 -10.61 14.35
C SER A 198 -4.71 -11.35 13.94
N GLN A 199 -5.72 -10.68 13.40
CA GLN A 199 -6.98 -11.31 12.97
C GLN A 199 -7.09 -11.46 11.46
N TYR A 200 -6.64 -10.45 10.72
CA TYR A 200 -6.93 -10.30 9.30
C TYR A 200 -5.68 -10.34 8.42
N PHE A 201 -4.49 -10.52 8.98
CA PHE A 201 -3.25 -10.63 8.20
C PHE A 201 -2.40 -11.83 8.63
N ILE A 202 -2.17 -12.75 7.70
CA ILE A 202 -1.35 -13.95 7.90
C ILE A 202 -0.08 -13.83 7.04
N ARG A 203 1.08 -14.04 7.65
CA ARG A 203 2.38 -13.99 6.96
C ARG A 203 2.77 -15.37 6.44
N THR A 204 3.69 -15.42 5.49
CA THR A 204 4.16 -16.67 4.83
C THR A 204 4.66 -17.75 5.81
N THR A 205 5.14 -17.35 7.00
CA THR A 205 5.58 -18.28 8.06
C THR A 205 4.44 -19.12 8.64
N ASP A 206 3.21 -18.63 8.52
CA ASP A 206 2.02 -19.22 9.10
C ASP A 206 1.11 -19.72 7.96
N LYS A 207 0.65 -20.97 8.06
CA LYS A 207 -0.33 -21.47 7.08
C LYS A 207 -1.74 -21.08 7.52
N PRO A 208 -2.55 -20.48 6.63
CA PRO A 208 -3.95 -20.23 6.92
C PRO A 208 -4.69 -21.55 7.17
N ASP A 209 -5.51 -21.58 8.21
CA ASP A 209 -6.38 -22.72 8.50
C ASP A 209 -7.58 -22.71 7.56
N MET A 210 -7.44 -23.40 6.43
CA MET A 210 -8.49 -23.52 5.41
C MET A 210 -9.68 -24.36 5.88
N THR A 211 -9.60 -25.05 7.02
CA THR A 211 -10.75 -25.79 7.58
C THR A 211 -11.71 -24.87 8.32
N ASN A 212 -11.25 -23.67 8.72
CA ASN A 212 -12.11 -22.66 9.31
C ASN A 212 -12.89 -21.91 8.21
N GLU A 213 -14.13 -22.31 7.98
CA GLU A 213 -15.03 -21.67 7.00
C GLU A 213 -15.35 -20.20 7.31
N ASN A 214 -15.06 -19.72 8.53
CA ASN A 214 -15.22 -18.32 8.92
C ASN A 214 -13.93 -17.50 8.76
N LEU A 215 -12.85 -18.10 8.25
CA LEU A 215 -11.61 -17.39 8.02
C LEU A 215 -11.80 -16.30 6.96
N PHE A 216 -11.55 -15.06 7.38
CA PHE A 216 -11.52 -13.90 6.53
C PHE A 216 -10.23 -13.14 6.79
N CYS A 217 -9.25 -13.25 5.89
CA CYS A 217 -7.94 -12.62 6.08
C CYS A 217 -7.20 -12.42 4.75
N ILE A 218 -6.21 -11.54 4.80
CA ILE A 218 -5.21 -11.36 3.75
C ILE A 218 -4.02 -12.24 4.10
N TYR A 219 -3.61 -13.09 3.16
CA TYR A 219 -2.47 -13.98 3.30
C TYR A 219 -1.32 -13.50 2.41
N GLN A 220 -0.15 -13.28 3.00
CA GLN A 220 1.09 -13.05 2.26
C GLN A 220 1.70 -14.40 1.87
N SER A 221 1.47 -14.86 0.64
CA SER A 221 1.98 -16.15 0.18
C SER A 221 3.44 -16.12 -0.29
N ASN A 222 3.97 -14.93 -0.62
CA ASN A 222 5.39 -14.75 -0.91
C ASN A 222 5.93 -13.39 -0.40
N ILE A 223 7.20 -13.38 0.00
CA ILE A 223 7.89 -12.19 0.51
C ILE A 223 8.60 -11.43 -0.62
N ASN A 224 9.30 -12.14 -1.51
CA ASN A 224 10.04 -11.53 -2.62
C ASN A 224 10.04 -12.43 -3.87
N PRO A 225 9.46 -11.98 -5.00
CA PRO A 225 8.58 -10.82 -5.12
C PRO A 225 7.32 -10.93 -4.21
N PRO A 226 6.86 -9.82 -3.59
CA PRO A 226 5.70 -9.83 -2.71
C PRO A 226 4.44 -10.32 -3.43
N HIS A 227 3.66 -11.18 -2.77
CA HIS A 227 2.37 -11.65 -3.27
C HIS A 227 1.37 -11.81 -2.13
N TYR A 228 0.15 -11.33 -2.37
CA TYR A 228 -0.95 -11.32 -1.41
C TYR A 228 -2.20 -11.93 -2.01
N GLU A 229 -2.86 -12.76 -1.22
CA GLU A 229 -4.09 -13.46 -1.54
C GLU A 229 -5.15 -13.08 -0.51
N LEU A 230 -6.42 -13.10 -0.91
CA LEU A 230 -7.53 -12.96 0.02
C LEU A 230 -8.13 -14.32 0.31
N ILE A 231 -8.35 -14.63 1.58
CA ILE A 231 -9.07 -15.82 2.01
C ILE A 231 -10.41 -15.38 2.57
N TYR A 232 -11.50 -15.95 2.05
CA TYR A 232 -12.85 -15.66 2.50
C TYR A 232 -13.76 -16.87 2.25
N HIS A 233 -14.45 -17.33 3.29
CA HIS A 233 -15.33 -18.49 3.26
C HIS A 233 -14.69 -19.76 2.65
N GLY A 234 -13.48 -20.10 3.12
CA GLY A 234 -12.75 -21.28 2.65
C GLY A 234 -12.21 -21.18 1.22
N HIS A 235 -12.40 -20.04 0.53
CA HIS A 235 -11.91 -19.82 -0.81
C HIS A 235 -10.68 -18.90 -0.81
N VAL A 236 -9.72 -19.24 -1.66
CA VAL A 236 -8.54 -18.40 -1.96
C VAL A 236 -8.80 -17.61 -3.23
N TYR A 237 -8.82 -16.29 -3.08
CA TYR A 237 -8.88 -15.34 -4.18
C TYR A 237 -7.46 -14.89 -4.51
N ASN A 238 -6.86 -15.61 -5.45
CA ASN A 238 -5.50 -15.36 -5.90
C ASN A 238 -5.50 -14.46 -7.12
N LEU A 239 -5.32 -13.15 -6.89
CA LEU A 239 -5.15 -12.17 -7.94
C LEU A 239 -3.77 -12.32 -8.59
N PRO A 240 -3.63 -12.03 -9.89
CA PRO A 240 -2.35 -12.22 -10.52
C PRO A 240 -1.24 -11.33 -9.96
N GLN A 241 -0.01 -11.84 -10.05
CA GLN A 241 1.17 -11.14 -9.57
C GLN A 241 1.44 -9.85 -10.36
N GLY A 242 1.94 -8.83 -9.67
CA GLY A 242 2.39 -7.59 -10.27
C GLY A 242 2.05 -6.36 -9.44
N ARG A 243 2.19 -5.17 -10.06
CA ARG A 243 2.02 -3.86 -9.42
C ARG A 243 0.69 -3.68 -8.68
N ASN A 244 -0.36 -4.33 -9.16
CA ASN A 244 -1.72 -4.18 -8.65
C ASN A 244 -2.11 -5.26 -7.63
N ASN A 245 -1.33 -6.33 -7.45
CA ASN A 245 -1.72 -7.46 -6.59
C ASN A 245 -2.09 -7.00 -5.18
N MET A 246 -1.19 -6.31 -4.47
CA MET A 246 -1.45 -5.84 -3.11
C MET A 246 -2.66 -4.88 -3.05
N PHE A 247 -2.76 -3.91 -3.98
CA PHE A 247 -3.88 -2.96 -3.98
C PHE A 247 -5.22 -3.64 -4.25
N HIS A 248 -5.28 -4.55 -5.22
CA HIS A 248 -6.51 -5.24 -5.55
C HIS A 248 -6.91 -6.24 -4.46
N THR A 249 -5.97 -6.89 -3.79
CA THR A 249 -6.25 -7.76 -2.64
C THR A 249 -6.85 -6.95 -1.48
N LEU A 250 -6.29 -5.78 -1.17
CA LEU A 250 -6.82 -4.86 -0.16
C LEU A 250 -8.19 -4.28 -0.56
N LEU A 251 -8.36 -3.89 -1.82
CA LEU A 251 -9.65 -3.43 -2.35
C LEU A 251 -10.69 -4.53 -2.25
N MET A 252 -10.36 -5.78 -2.56
CA MET A 252 -11.29 -6.90 -2.48
C MET A 252 -11.70 -7.17 -1.04
N PHE A 253 -10.76 -7.12 -0.10
CA PHE A 253 -11.03 -7.18 1.34
C PHE A 253 -12.03 -6.09 1.77
N LEU A 254 -11.78 -4.83 1.40
CA LEU A 254 -12.65 -3.70 1.71
C LEU A 254 -14.02 -3.78 1.02
N TYR A 255 -14.07 -4.29 -0.22
CA TYR A 255 -15.31 -4.46 -0.97
C TYR A 255 -16.22 -5.51 -0.32
N ILE A 256 -15.65 -6.62 0.16
CA ILE A 256 -16.38 -7.63 0.92
C ILE A 256 -16.93 -7.00 2.20
N ILE A 257 -16.14 -6.21 2.93
CA ILE A 257 -16.65 -5.51 4.12
C ILE A 257 -17.81 -4.58 3.76
N LYS A 258 -17.69 -3.78 2.69
CA LYS A 258 -18.76 -2.88 2.22
C LYS A 258 -20.05 -3.63 1.87
N THR A 259 -19.95 -4.76 1.18
CA THR A 259 -21.10 -5.40 0.54
C THR A 259 -21.68 -6.59 1.30
N LYS A 260 -20.89 -7.26 2.15
CA LYS A 260 -21.27 -8.47 2.89
C LYS A 260 -21.30 -8.22 4.40
N GLU A 261 -20.43 -7.37 4.92
CA GLU A 261 -20.33 -7.07 6.36
C GLU A 261 -20.96 -5.72 6.75
N SER A 262 -21.86 -5.18 5.94
CA SER A 262 -22.55 -3.89 6.18
C SER A 262 -21.59 -2.70 6.43
N GLY A 263 -20.38 -2.77 5.88
CA GLY A 263 -19.33 -1.77 6.08
C GLY A 263 -18.64 -1.84 7.45
N MET A 264 -18.84 -2.91 8.21
CA MET A 264 -18.33 -3.07 9.57
C MET A 264 -17.13 -4.02 9.62
N LEU A 265 -16.07 -3.61 10.31
CA LEU A 265 -14.96 -4.48 10.68
C LEU A 265 -14.98 -4.65 12.21
N GLY A 266 -15.54 -5.77 12.66
CA GLY A 266 -15.91 -5.93 14.06
C GLY A 266 -16.94 -4.88 14.47
N ARG A 267 -16.59 -3.99 15.41
CA ARG A 267 -17.46 -2.91 15.89
C ARG A 267 -17.19 -1.56 15.24
N VAL A 268 -16.28 -1.49 14.27
CA VAL A 268 -15.85 -0.23 13.64
C VAL A 268 -16.43 -0.12 12.26
N ASN A 269 -17.07 1.02 11.98
CA ASN A 269 -17.58 1.34 10.65
C ASN A 269 -16.41 1.83 9.77
N LEU A 270 -16.27 1.26 8.57
CA LEU A 270 -15.25 1.67 7.59
C LEU A 270 -15.74 2.73 6.60
N GLY A 271 -17.03 3.09 6.65
CA GLY A 271 -17.64 4.18 5.90
C GLY A 271 -17.59 5.52 6.66
N VAL A 272 -18.49 6.44 6.27
CA VAL A 272 -18.46 7.87 6.67
C VAL A 272 -18.57 8.13 8.17
N SER A 273 -19.13 7.20 8.95
CA SER A 273 -19.28 7.33 10.41
C SER A 273 -18.07 6.83 11.19
N GLY A 274 -17.02 6.33 10.53
CA GLY A 274 -15.80 5.83 11.18
C GLY A 274 -14.55 6.09 10.37
N VAL A 275 -13.86 5.03 9.93
CA VAL A 275 -12.56 5.14 9.25
C VAL A 275 -12.65 5.88 7.90
N ASN A 276 -13.83 5.89 7.29
CA ASN A 276 -14.10 6.54 6.02
C ASN A 276 -13.09 6.17 4.92
N VAL A 277 -12.90 4.87 4.71
CA VAL A 277 -12.15 4.33 3.56
C VAL A 277 -13.10 3.83 2.47
N LEU A 278 -14.33 3.40 2.82
CA LEU A 278 -15.26 2.80 1.85
C LEU A 278 -15.83 3.78 0.80
N TRP A 279 -15.58 5.08 0.93
CA TRP A 279 -15.95 6.07 -0.09
C TRP A 279 -15.16 5.88 -1.40
N ILE A 280 -14.01 5.19 -1.36
CA ILE A 280 -13.19 4.92 -2.56
C ILE A 280 -14.00 4.20 -3.66
N PHE A 281 -14.98 3.39 -3.27
CA PHE A 281 -15.86 2.66 -4.19
C PHE A 281 -16.89 3.56 -4.89
N GLY A 282 -17.03 4.83 -4.47
CA GLY A 282 -18.11 5.71 -4.90
C GLY A 282 -19.45 5.40 -4.22
N GLU A 283 -20.46 6.16 -4.62
CA GLU A 283 -21.87 5.80 -4.49
C GLU A 283 -22.23 4.68 -5.47
#